data_AF-A6K9U9-F1
#
_entry.id   AF-A6K9U9-F1
#
_cell.length_a   1.000
_cell.length_b   1.000
_cell.length_c   1.000
_cell.angle_alpha   90.00
_cell.angle_beta   90.00
_cell.angle_gamma   90.00
#
_symmetry.space_group_name_H-M   'P 1'
#
loop_
_entity.id
_entity.type
_entity.pdbx_description
1 polymer ?
#
loop_
_entity_poly.entity_id
_entity_poly.type
_entity_poly.pdbx_seq_one_letter_code
_entity_poly.pdbx_strand_id
1 'polypeptide(L)'
;MWRGLSALVTRPASAPLRLCARCSTGAESLVPGSTIFALSSGQGRCAIAVIRTSGPASGLALRSLTALREPPPARSACLRLLRHPCSGEPLDRSLVLWFPGPQSFTGEDCMELHVHGGPAVVSGVLQALGSVPGLRPAKAGEFTRRAFAHGKLSLTEVEGLADLIHAETEAQRRQALRQLDGELSQLCQGWAKTLTKWTEMCGPWRWH
;
A
#
# COMPACT_ATOMS: atom_id res chain seq x y z
N MET A 1 36.67 61.39 19.31
CA MET A 1 37.79 60.55 18.84
C MET A 1 37.47 60.09 17.43
N TRP A 2 38.10 60.73 16.44
CA TRP A 2 38.00 60.45 15.00
C TRP A 2 38.96 59.33 14.59
N ARG A 3 38.70 58.79 13.38
CA ARG A 3 39.53 57.99 12.43
C ARG A 3 38.93 56.59 12.22
N GLY A 4 38.70 56.10 11.00
CA GLY A 4 39.05 56.61 9.68
C GLY A 4 38.52 55.71 8.57
N LEU A 5 38.52 56.26 7.37
CA LEU A 5 37.97 55.76 6.11
C LEU A 5 38.60 54.46 5.58
N SER A 6 37.81 53.67 4.83
CA SER A 6 38.12 53.44 3.41
C SER A 6 36.93 52.83 2.66
N ALA A 7 36.56 53.51 1.59
CA ALA A 7 35.66 53.02 0.56
C ALA A 7 36.39 52.02 -0.34
N LEU A 8 35.73 50.94 -0.73
CA LEU A 8 36.05 50.20 -1.95
C LEU A 8 34.73 49.85 -2.67
N VAL A 9 34.64 50.41 -3.88
CA VAL A 9 33.65 50.10 -4.92
C VAL A 9 33.96 48.74 -5.52
N THR A 10 32.96 47.86 -5.63
CA THR A 10 32.97 46.75 -6.60
C THR A 10 31.56 46.49 -7.18
N ARG A 11 31.57 46.24 -8.49
CA ARG A 11 30.45 46.16 -9.46
C ARG A 11 29.49 44.99 -9.20
N PRO A 12 28.24 45.00 -9.75
CA PRO A 12 27.34 43.87 -9.63
C PRO A 12 27.73 42.76 -10.62
N ALA A 13 27.67 41.49 -10.20
CA ALA A 13 27.87 40.36 -11.10
C ALA A 13 27.01 39.15 -10.71
N SER A 14 26.02 38.90 -11.58
CA SER A 14 25.57 37.60 -12.10
C SER A 14 25.20 36.49 -11.12
N ALA A 15 23.90 36.18 -11.11
CA ALA A 15 23.33 34.92 -10.65
C ALA A 15 24.03 33.71 -11.28
N PRO A 16 24.30 32.64 -10.51
CA PRO A 16 24.61 31.35 -11.10
C PRO A 16 23.30 30.64 -11.47
N LEU A 17 23.04 30.56 -12.78
CA LEU A 17 22.29 29.44 -13.37
C LEU A 17 23.04 28.16 -12.99
N ARG A 18 22.47 27.33 -12.12
CA ARG A 18 22.96 25.95 -11.94
C ARG A 18 21.83 24.94 -11.89
N LEU A 19 21.72 24.31 -13.05
CA LEU A 19 21.41 22.90 -13.29
C LEU A 19 20.24 22.32 -12.49
N CYS A 20 19.13 22.22 -13.23
CA CYS A 20 18.15 21.16 -13.12
C CYS A 20 18.88 19.82 -12.90
N ALA A 21 18.98 19.38 -11.64
CA ALA A 21 19.53 18.10 -11.29
C ALA A 21 18.46 17.06 -11.66
N ARG A 22 18.71 16.44 -12.82
CA ARG A 22 18.18 15.15 -13.30
C ARG A 22 17.20 14.49 -12.34
N CYS A 23 15.95 14.40 -12.79
CA CYS A 23 15.03 13.36 -12.37
C CYS A 23 15.77 12.02 -12.47
N SER A 24 16.26 11.51 -11.34
CA SER A 24 16.55 10.09 -11.24
C SER A 24 15.20 9.40 -11.26
N THR A 25 14.79 8.96 -12.45
CA THR A 25 13.85 7.86 -12.63
C THR A 25 14.45 6.64 -11.95
N GLY A 26 14.30 6.58 -10.63
CA GLY A 26 14.55 5.41 -9.85
C GLY A 26 13.43 4.43 -10.18
N ALA A 27 13.72 3.46 -11.04
CA ALA A 27 13.06 2.17 -10.97
C ALA A 27 13.38 1.59 -9.58
N GLU A 28 12.65 2.02 -8.55
CA GLU A 28 12.89 1.62 -7.17
C GLU A 28 12.40 0.18 -6.99
N SER A 29 13.36 -0.71 -6.83
CA SER A 29 13.18 -2.13 -6.54
C SER A 29 12.09 -2.35 -5.49
N LEU A 30 11.05 -3.11 -5.86
CA LEU A 30 10.27 -3.89 -4.92
C LEU A 30 11.27 -4.78 -4.19
N VAL A 31 11.69 -4.42 -2.96
CA VAL A 31 12.57 -5.28 -2.18
C VAL A 31 11.80 -6.57 -1.89
N PRO A 32 12.16 -7.71 -2.50
CA PRO A 32 11.45 -8.96 -2.30
C PRO A 32 11.57 -9.33 -0.82
N GLY A 33 10.44 -9.56 -0.15
CA GLY A 33 10.40 -9.86 1.29
C GLY A 33 10.29 -8.66 2.24
N SER A 34 10.18 -7.42 1.75
CA SER A 34 9.88 -6.27 2.63
C SER A 34 8.39 -6.24 3.02
N THR A 35 8.12 -6.02 4.31
CA THR A 35 6.75 -5.85 4.82
C THR A 35 6.36 -4.39 4.77
N ILE A 36 5.19 -4.10 4.23
CA ILE A 36 4.67 -2.74 4.11
C ILE A 36 3.59 -2.46 5.12
N PHE A 37 3.45 -1.20 5.52
CA PHE A 37 2.33 -0.73 6.32
C PHE A 37 1.80 0.63 5.84
N ALA A 38 0.50 0.87 6.01
CA ALA A 38 -0.11 2.17 5.78
C ALA A 38 -1.46 2.31 6.50
N LEU A 39 -1.88 3.56 6.68
CA LEU A 39 -3.28 3.89 6.92
C LEU A 39 -4.11 3.50 5.69
N SER A 40 -5.12 2.67 5.89
CA SER A 40 -6.03 2.16 4.85
C SER A 40 -7.40 2.84 4.85
N SER A 41 -7.75 3.57 5.92
CA SER A 41 -8.93 4.44 5.97
C SER A 41 -8.63 5.84 5.44
N GLY A 42 -9.67 6.65 5.24
CA GLY A 42 -9.52 8.07 4.92
C GLY A 42 -8.70 8.82 5.97
N GLN A 43 -8.01 9.88 5.55
CA GLN A 43 -7.26 10.77 6.43
C GLN A 43 -8.20 11.70 7.19
N GLY A 44 -7.84 12.04 8.43
CA GLY A 44 -8.61 12.96 9.27
C GLY A 44 -9.14 12.31 10.55
N ARG A 45 -9.90 13.09 11.33
CA ARG A 45 -10.51 12.61 12.57
C ARG A 45 -11.69 11.69 12.23
N CYS A 46 -11.68 10.50 12.79
CA CYS A 46 -12.76 9.53 12.66
C CYS A 46 -12.89 8.66 13.92
N ALA A 47 -13.98 7.92 14.06
CA ALA A 47 -14.16 7.00 15.19
C ALA A 47 -13.11 5.87 15.14
N ILE A 48 -12.96 5.24 13.97
CA ILE A 48 -12.04 4.12 13.74
C ILE A 48 -11.21 4.40 12.50
N ALA A 49 -9.90 4.20 12.63
CA ALA A 49 -8.93 4.17 11.55
C ALA A 49 -8.40 2.74 11.39
N VAL A 50 -8.24 2.32 10.13
CA VAL A 50 -7.70 0.99 9.81
C VAL A 50 -6.27 1.14 9.34
N ILE A 51 -5.33 0.53 10.04
CA ILE A 51 -3.92 0.43 9.63
C ILE A 51 -3.66 -1.00 9.19
N ARG A 52 -3.15 -1.17 7.97
CA ARG A 52 -2.89 -2.49 7.38
C ARG A 52 -1.40 -2.72 7.22
N THR A 53 -0.96 -3.96 7.39
CA THR A 53 0.36 -4.40 6.93
C THR A 53 0.24 -5.60 5.99
N SER A 54 1.26 -5.78 5.12
CA SER A 54 1.38 -6.91 4.19
C SER A 54 2.83 -7.31 4.02
N GLY A 55 3.15 -8.58 4.20
CA GLY A 55 4.47 -9.16 3.99
C GLY A 55 4.89 -10.14 5.10
N PRO A 56 6.07 -10.77 4.96
CA PRO A 56 6.50 -11.86 5.84
C PRO A 56 6.70 -11.47 7.31
N ALA A 57 6.93 -10.19 7.61
CA ALA A 57 7.10 -9.69 8.97
C ALA A 57 5.79 -9.17 9.59
N SER A 58 4.64 -9.29 8.91
CA SER A 58 3.34 -8.87 9.47
C SER A 58 3.00 -9.62 10.76
N GLY A 59 3.29 -10.93 10.82
CA GLY A 59 3.08 -11.71 12.04
C GLY A 59 4.04 -11.32 13.17
N LEU A 60 5.29 -10.96 12.83
CA LEU A 60 6.26 -10.44 13.80
C LEU A 60 5.78 -9.10 14.36
N ALA A 61 5.38 -8.16 13.51
CA ALA A 61 4.85 -6.87 13.92
C ALA A 61 3.64 -7.03 14.85
N LEU A 62 2.71 -7.93 14.51
CA LEU A 62 1.55 -8.19 15.35
C LEU A 62 1.94 -8.60 16.76
N ARG A 63 2.86 -9.57 16.89
CA ARG A 63 3.36 -10.03 18.19
C ARG A 63 4.08 -8.93 18.95
N SER A 64 4.93 -8.16 18.27
CA SER A 64 5.68 -7.06 18.87
C SER A 64 4.77 -5.96 19.43
N LEU A 65 3.69 -5.58 18.73
CA LEU A 65 2.78 -4.55 19.21
C LEU A 65 1.81 -5.05 20.29
N THR A 66 1.46 -6.33 20.31
CA THR A 66 0.43 -6.89 21.21
C THR A 66 0.99 -7.69 22.39
N ALA A 67 2.32 -7.90 22.43
CA ALA A 67 3.01 -8.80 23.35
C ALA A 67 2.45 -10.24 23.35
N LEU A 68 1.89 -10.68 22.22
CA LEU A 68 1.39 -12.04 22.05
C LEU A 68 2.50 -13.01 21.68
N ARG A 69 2.41 -14.23 22.20
CA ARG A 69 3.28 -15.34 21.79
C ARG A 69 2.95 -15.81 20.36
N GLU A 70 1.67 -15.84 20.02
CA GLU A 70 1.15 -16.30 18.74
C GLU A 70 0.10 -15.33 18.19
N PRO A 71 -0.03 -15.21 16.85
CA PRO A 71 -1.08 -14.40 16.25
C PRO A 71 -2.47 -14.94 16.64
N PRO A 72 -3.52 -14.08 16.66
CA PRO A 72 -4.88 -14.54 16.89
C PRO A 72 -5.32 -15.50 15.78
N PRO A 73 -6.40 -16.27 16.00
CA PRO A 73 -6.98 -17.11 14.96
C PRO A 73 -7.23 -16.31 13.68
N ALA A 74 -6.95 -16.93 12.54
CA ALA A 74 -7.14 -16.30 11.24
C ALA A 74 -8.56 -15.74 11.11
N ARG A 75 -8.69 -14.51 10.63
CA ARG A 75 -9.96 -13.80 10.39
C ARG A 75 -10.86 -13.65 11.62
N SER A 76 -10.30 -13.75 12.82
CA SER A 76 -11.04 -13.51 14.06
C SER A 76 -10.65 -12.16 14.65
N ALA A 77 -11.65 -11.32 14.90
CA ALA A 77 -11.43 -10.04 15.56
C ALA A 77 -11.10 -10.25 17.04
N CYS A 78 -9.98 -9.70 17.48
CA CYS A 78 -9.51 -9.81 18.86
C CYS A 78 -9.25 -8.43 19.45
N LEU A 79 -9.79 -8.12 20.63
CA LEU A 79 -9.44 -6.89 21.35
C LEU A 79 -8.04 -7.02 21.98
N ARG A 80 -7.13 -6.10 21.68
CA ARG A 80 -5.78 -6.08 22.23
C ARG A 80 -5.35 -4.66 22.60
N LEU A 81 -4.49 -4.56 23.61
CA LEU A 81 -3.77 -3.32 23.93
C LEU A 81 -2.51 -3.28 23.06
N LEU A 82 -2.43 -2.31 22.16
CA LEU A 82 -1.24 -2.03 21.38
C LEU A 82 -0.22 -1.28 22.23
N ARG A 83 1.04 -1.65 22.10
CA ARG A 83 2.17 -1.02 22.76
C ARG A 83 3.27 -0.74 21.76
N HIS A 84 4.04 0.31 22.03
CA HIS A 84 5.25 0.59 21.25
C HIS A 84 6.29 -0.52 21.51
N PRO A 85 6.86 -1.18 20.48
CA PRO A 85 7.79 -2.31 20.66
C PRO A 85 9.04 -1.98 21.49
N CYS A 86 9.60 -0.77 21.33
CA CYS A 86 10.81 -0.36 22.06
C CYS A 86 10.53 0.20 23.47
N SER A 87 9.56 1.12 23.63
CA SER A 87 9.31 1.79 24.92
C SER A 87 8.30 1.06 25.82
N GLY A 88 7.47 0.16 25.28
CA GLY A 88 6.38 -0.50 26.01
C GLY A 88 5.17 0.40 26.30
N GLU A 89 5.21 1.66 25.87
CA GLU A 89 4.15 2.65 26.06
C GLU A 89 2.84 2.18 25.42
N PRO A 90 1.70 2.24 26.14
CA PRO A 90 0.40 1.91 25.55
C PRO A 90 -0.01 2.93 24.49
N LEU A 91 -0.37 2.43 23.30
CA LEU A 91 -0.78 3.26 22.17
C LEU A 91 -2.30 3.36 22.06
N ASP A 92 -2.99 2.20 22.08
CA ASP A 92 -4.44 2.13 21.95
C ASP A 92 -4.98 0.75 22.35
N ARG A 93 -6.26 0.66 22.74
CA ARG A 93 -7.01 -0.60 22.82
C ARG A 93 -7.83 -0.77 21.55
N SER A 94 -7.40 -1.68 20.68
CA SER A 94 -7.94 -1.80 19.32
C SER A 94 -8.32 -3.23 18.98
N LEU A 95 -9.17 -3.39 17.96
CA LEU A 95 -9.41 -4.68 17.35
C LEU A 95 -8.25 -5.00 16.41
N VAL A 96 -7.74 -6.22 16.50
CA VAL A 96 -6.71 -6.74 15.61
C VAL A 96 -7.26 -7.91 14.82
N LEU A 97 -6.92 -7.97 13.53
CA LEU A 97 -7.25 -9.07 12.64
C LEU A 97 -5.98 -9.60 11.98
N TRP A 98 -5.90 -10.93 11.90
CA TRP A 98 -4.81 -11.64 11.26
C TRP A 98 -5.30 -12.38 10.01
N PHE A 99 -4.60 -12.20 8.90
CA PHE A 99 -4.91 -12.81 7.61
C PHE A 99 -3.65 -13.52 7.10
N PRO A 100 -3.45 -14.80 7.44
CA PRO A 100 -2.33 -15.56 6.89
C PRO A 100 -2.47 -15.71 5.37
N GLY A 101 -1.36 -15.57 4.65
CA GLY A 101 -1.29 -15.87 3.22
C GLY A 101 -1.58 -17.35 2.97
N PRO A 102 -2.09 -17.73 1.77
CA PRO A 102 -2.36 -16.91 0.59
C PRO A 102 -3.75 -16.26 0.57
N GLN A 103 -4.53 -16.43 1.63
CA GLN A 103 -5.93 -16.05 1.67
C GLN A 103 -6.11 -14.64 2.30
N SER A 104 -5.32 -13.69 1.84
CA SER A 104 -5.40 -12.27 2.20
C SER A 104 -5.66 -11.41 0.95
N PHE A 105 -5.84 -10.10 1.13
CA PHE A 105 -6.01 -9.16 0.02
C PHE A 105 -4.83 -9.19 -0.96
N THR A 106 -3.60 -9.16 -0.44
CA THR A 106 -2.38 -9.15 -1.27
C THR A 106 -1.88 -10.54 -1.61
N GLY A 107 -2.39 -11.60 -0.97
CA GLY A 107 -1.85 -12.95 -1.07
C GLY A 107 -0.67 -13.22 -0.13
N GLU A 108 -0.19 -12.21 0.61
CA GLU A 108 0.83 -12.36 1.64
C GLU A 108 0.20 -12.48 3.03
N ASP A 109 1.01 -12.72 4.04
CA ASP A 109 0.61 -12.48 5.42
C ASP A 109 0.23 -11.01 5.62
N CYS A 110 -0.97 -10.77 6.16
CA CYS A 110 -1.50 -9.44 6.40
C CYS A 110 -2.05 -9.33 7.82
N MET A 111 -1.98 -8.13 8.38
CA MET A 111 -2.71 -7.80 9.61
C MET A 111 -3.43 -6.48 9.45
N GLU A 112 -4.54 -6.32 10.18
CA GLU A 112 -5.25 -5.05 10.30
C GLU A 112 -5.40 -4.66 11.76
N LEU A 113 -5.16 -3.37 12.03
CA LEU A 113 -5.34 -2.74 13.33
C LEU A 113 -6.45 -1.71 13.19
N HIS A 114 -7.54 -1.89 13.93
CA HIS A 114 -8.72 -1.03 13.93
C HIS A 114 -8.65 -0.14 15.17
N VAL A 115 -7.90 0.95 15.04
CA VAL A 115 -7.54 1.86 16.14
C VAL A 115 -8.48 3.05 16.18
N HIS A 116 -8.51 3.78 17.28
CA HIS A 116 -9.21 5.06 17.33
C HIS A 116 -8.63 6.04 16.31
N GLY A 117 -9.49 6.72 15.55
CA GLY A 117 -9.10 7.60 14.44
C GLY A 117 -8.56 8.98 14.85
N GLY A 118 -7.92 9.07 16.02
CA GLY A 118 -7.23 10.28 16.47
C GLY A 118 -5.87 10.42 15.76
N PRO A 119 -5.49 11.60 15.24
CA PRO A 119 -4.21 11.77 14.54
C PRO A 119 -2.97 11.34 15.36
N ALA A 120 -2.99 11.59 16.67
CA ALA A 120 -1.92 11.16 17.57
C ALA A 120 -1.82 9.63 17.70
N VAL A 121 -2.96 8.94 17.80
CA VAL A 121 -3.03 7.47 17.87
C VAL A 121 -2.51 6.85 16.58
N VAL A 122 -3.01 7.32 15.43
CA VAL A 122 -2.58 6.84 14.11
C VAL A 122 -1.07 7.07 13.92
N SER A 123 -0.57 8.27 14.23
CA SER A 123 0.86 8.58 14.14
C SER A 123 1.70 7.69 15.06
N GLY A 124 1.28 7.48 16.30
CA GLY A 124 1.98 6.64 17.27
C GLY A 124 2.06 5.18 16.81
N VAL A 125 0.97 4.63 16.27
CA VAL A 125 0.96 3.26 15.73
C VAL A 125 1.81 3.12 14.48
N LEU A 126 1.78 4.10 13.56
CA LEU A 126 2.64 4.07 12.36
C LEU A 126 4.14 4.18 12.72
N GLN A 127 4.49 5.01 13.70
CA GLN A 127 5.86 5.10 14.21
C GLN A 127 6.29 3.79 14.88
N ALA A 128 5.44 3.20 15.71
CA ALA A 128 5.68 1.90 16.34
C ALA A 128 5.92 0.81 15.29
N LEU A 129 5.12 0.76 14.22
CA LEU A 129 5.33 -0.16 13.09
C LEU A 129 6.66 0.10 12.36
N GLY A 130 7.03 1.37 12.17
CA GLY A 130 8.32 1.76 11.59
C GLY A 130 9.54 1.37 12.43
N SER A 131 9.37 1.13 13.72
CA SER A 131 10.43 0.64 14.61
C SER A 131 10.67 -0.88 14.50
N VAL A 132 9.76 -1.63 13.88
CA VAL A 132 9.89 -3.09 13.73
C VAL A 132 10.81 -3.41 12.54
N PRO A 133 11.85 -4.25 12.71
CA PRO A 133 12.75 -4.63 11.62
C PRO A 133 12.00 -5.26 10.43
N GLY A 134 12.37 -4.83 9.23
CA GLY A 134 11.79 -5.35 7.98
C GLY A 134 10.45 -4.72 7.57
N LEU A 135 9.94 -3.76 8.35
CA LEU A 135 8.77 -2.97 8.01
C LEU A 135 9.16 -1.63 7.38
N ARG A 136 8.35 -1.17 6.43
CA ARG A 136 8.45 0.17 5.86
C ARG A 136 7.08 0.73 5.46
N PRO A 137 6.94 2.06 5.31
CA PRO A 137 5.75 2.64 4.72
C PRO A 137 5.48 2.08 3.32
N ALA A 138 4.21 1.84 3.02
CA ALA A 138 3.77 1.43 1.69
C ALA A 138 3.84 2.61 0.71
N LYS A 139 4.17 2.34 -0.56
CA LYS A 139 3.99 3.30 -1.65
C LYS A 139 2.52 3.39 -2.07
N ALA A 140 2.17 4.45 -2.78
CA ALA A 140 0.83 4.61 -3.33
C ALA A 140 0.42 3.40 -4.20
N GLY A 141 -0.74 2.83 -3.89
CA GLY A 141 -1.28 1.65 -4.58
C GLY A 141 -0.48 0.35 -4.39
N GLU A 142 0.51 0.31 -3.50
CA GLU A 142 1.41 -0.85 -3.40
C GLU A 142 0.69 -2.13 -2.97
N PHE A 143 -0.29 -2.05 -2.07
CA PHE A 143 -1.10 -3.22 -1.68
C PHE A 143 -1.83 -3.82 -2.90
N THR A 144 -2.49 -2.99 -3.71
CA THR A 144 -3.20 -3.44 -4.92
C THR A 144 -2.21 -3.98 -5.96
N ARG A 145 -1.03 -3.36 -6.11
CA ARG A 145 0.03 -3.86 -6.99
C ARG A 145 0.51 -5.25 -6.58
N ARG A 146 0.67 -5.51 -5.28
CA ARG A 146 1.02 -6.83 -4.75
C ARG A 146 -0.09 -7.85 -4.96
N ALA A 147 -1.35 -7.45 -4.73
CA ALA A 147 -2.51 -8.29 -5.03
C ALA A 147 -2.54 -8.73 -6.50
N PHE A 148 -2.30 -7.80 -7.43
CA PHE A 148 -2.16 -8.10 -8.86
C PHE A 148 -0.98 -9.06 -9.13
N ALA A 149 0.19 -8.77 -8.57
CA ALA A 149 1.39 -9.61 -8.76
C ALA A 149 1.23 -11.05 -8.23
N HIS A 150 0.43 -11.26 -7.18
CA HIS A 150 0.10 -12.58 -6.64
C HIS A 150 -1.17 -13.20 -7.25
N GLY A 151 -1.69 -12.63 -8.36
CA GLY A 151 -2.86 -13.17 -9.05
C GLY A 151 -4.15 -13.11 -8.24
N LYS A 152 -4.21 -12.25 -7.21
CA LYS A 152 -5.43 -12.01 -6.40
C LYS A 152 -6.43 -11.12 -7.11
N LEU A 153 -5.94 -10.27 -8.01
CA LEU A 153 -6.73 -9.37 -8.85
C LEU A 153 -6.14 -9.38 -10.26
N SER A 154 -7.01 -9.33 -11.28
CA SER A 154 -6.70 -9.04 -12.68
C SER A 154 -6.68 -7.52 -12.92
N LEU A 155 -6.15 -7.09 -14.08
CA LEU A 155 -6.04 -5.67 -14.39
C LEU A 155 -7.42 -4.97 -14.39
N THR A 156 -8.42 -5.61 -14.97
CA THR A 156 -9.80 -5.08 -15.00
C THR A 156 -10.41 -4.96 -13.60
N GLU A 157 -10.07 -5.88 -12.69
CA GLU A 157 -10.54 -5.83 -11.30
C GLU A 157 -9.81 -4.73 -10.50
N VAL A 158 -8.52 -4.47 -10.80
CA VAL A 158 -7.77 -3.34 -10.24
C VAL A 158 -8.37 -2.00 -10.68
N GLU A 159 -8.74 -1.87 -11.96
CA GLU A 159 -9.43 -0.69 -12.48
C GLU A 159 -10.81 -0.52 -11.84
N GLY A 160 -11.60 -1.60 -11.78
CA GLY A 160 -12.91 -1.60 -11.11
C GLY A 160 -12.82 -1.22 -9.63
N LEU A 161 -11.77 -1.63 -8.92
CA LEU A 161 -11.51 -1.21 -7.54
C LEU A 161 -11.26 0.31 -7.45
N ALA A 162 -10.44 0.85 -8.34
CA ALA A 162 -10.16 2.29 -8.37
C ALA A 162 -11.42 3.10 -8.67
N ASP A 163 -12.22 2.66 -9.64
CA ASP A 163 -13.50 3.30 -10.01
C ASP A 163 -14.50 3.25 -8.84
N LEU A 164 -14.53 2.13 -8.09
CA LEU A 164 -15.43 1.99 -6.95
C LEU A 164 -15.08 2.97 -5.82
N ILE A 165 -13.78 3.20 -5.57
CA ILE A 165 -13.30 4.15 -4.57
C ILE A 165 -13.67 5.60 -4.94
N HIS A 166 -13.69 5.93 -6.23
CA HIS A 166 -13.97 7.28 -6.73
C HIS A 166 -15.42 7.49 -7.19
N ALA A 167 -16.31 6.50 -7.01
CA ALA A 167 -17.68 6.60 -7.48
C ALA A 167 -18.48 7.67 -6.72
N GLU A 168 -19.07 8.62 -7.47
CA GLU A 168 -19.93 9.68 -6.92
C GLU A 168 -21.42 9.42 -7.16
N THR A 169 -21.74 8.55 -8.12
CA THR A 169 -23.11 8.20 -8.50
C THR A 169 -23.39 6.71 -8.34
N GLU A 170 -24.66 6.39 -8.10
CA GLU A 170 -25.13 4.99 -8.02
C GLU A 170 -24.89 4.20 -9.31
N ALA A 171 -24.91 4.87 -10.47
CA ALA A 171 -24.58 4.26 -11.75
C ALA A 171 -23.09 3.87 -11.83
N GLN A 172 -22.18 4.79 -11.45
CA GLN A 172 -20.73 4.52 -11.38
C GLN A 172 -20.43 3.38 -10.39
N ARG A 173 -21.01 3.41 -9.19
CA ARG A 173 -20.84 2.37 -8.17
C ARG A 173 -21.23 0.99 -8.70
N ARG A 174 -22.41 0.86 -9.33
CA ARG A 174 -22.88 -0.42 -9.91
C ARG A 174 -21.99 -0.90 -11.05
N GLN A 175 -21.49 0.01 -11.89
CA GLN A 175 -20.58 -0.36 -12.98
C GLN A 175 -19.23 -0.84 -12.45
N ALA A 176 -18.66 -0.12 -11.48
CA ALA A 176 -17.38 -0.47 -10.88
C ALA A 176 -17.42 -1.83 -10.18
N LEU A 177 -18.54 -2.14 -9.48
CA LEU A 177 -18.74 -3.47 -8.87
C LEU A 177 -18.72 -4.60 -9.89
N ARG A 178 -19.43 -4.46 -11.02
CA ARG A 178 -19.42 -5.49 -12.08
C ARG A 178 -18.02 -5.75 -12.64
N GLN A 179 -17.21 -4.70 -12.79
CA GLN A 179 -15.82 -4.84 -13.23
C GLN A 179 -14.96 -5.52 -12.17
N LEU A 180 -15.14 -5.15 -10.89
CA LEU A 180 -14.44 -5.73 -9.74
C LEU A 180 -14.80 -7.22 -9.51
N ASP A 181 -16.03 -7.63 -9.82
CA ASP A 181 -16.48 -9.02 -9.76
C ASP A 181 -15.93 -9.86 -10.95
N GLY A 182 -15.14 -9.25 -11.83
CA GLY A 182 -14.43 -9.91 -12.90
C GLY A 182 -15.28 -10.21 -14.13
N GLU A 183 -16.47 -9.62 -14.28
CA GLU A 183 -17.34 -9.84 -15.45
C GLU A 183 -16.61 -9.56 -16.77
N LEU A 184 -15.87 -8.45 -16.84
CA LEU A 184 -15.08 -8.09 -18.01
C LEU A 184 -13.89 -9.03 -18.22
N SER A 185 -13.24 -9.46 -17.13
CA SER A 185 -12.12 -10.41 -17.17
C SER A 185 -12.56 -11.75 -17.77
N GLN A 186 -13.71 -12.27 -17.33
CA GLN A 186 -14.29 -13.51 -17.83
C GLN A 186 -14.65 -13.43 -19.32
N LEU A 187 -15.21 -12.30 -19.74
CA LEU A 187 -15.61 -12.06 -21.12
C LEU A 187 -14.39 -11.98 -22.06
N CYS A 188 -13.34 -11.24 -21.67
CA CYS A 188 -12.07 -11.18 -22.40
C CYS A 188 -11.38 -12.55 -22.47
N GLN A 189 -11.39 -13.33 -21.38
CA GLN A 189 -10.86 -14.70 -21.38
C GLN A 189 -11.65 -15.61 -22.33
N GLY A 190 -12.97 -15.45 -22.42
CA GLY A 190 -13.82 -16.17 -23.37
C GLY A 190 -13.43 -15.88 -24.82
N TRP A 191 -13.22 -14.61 -25.16
CA TRP A 191 -12.75 -14.20 -26.48
C TRP A 191 -11.34 -14.73 -26.78
N ALA A 192 -10.40 -14.62 -25.84
CA ALA A 192 -9.04 -15.12 -26.01
C ALA A 192 -9.00 -16.64 -26.26
N LYS A 193 -9.78 -17.42 -25.50
CA LYS A 193 -9.94 -18.87 -25.72
C LYS A 193 -10.49 -19.18 -27.11
N THR A 194 -11.49 -18.41 -27.54
CA THR A 194 -12.09 -18.59 -28.88
C THR A 194 -11.04 -18.33 -29.95
N LEU A 195 -10.38 -17.18 -29.92
CA LEU A 195 -9.36 -16.83 -30.92
C LEU A 195 -8.20 -17.83 -30.95
N THR A 196 -7.74 -18.29 -29.78
CA THR A 196 -6.67 -19.30 -29.69
C THR A 196 -7.09 -20.62 -30.34
N LYS A 197 -8.33 -21.08 -30.07
CA LYS A 197 -8.90 -22.27 -30.70
C LYS A 197 -8.98 -22.12 -32.22
N TRP A 198 -9.36 -20.94 -32.71
CA TRP A 198 -9.40 -20.67 -34.16
C TRP A 198 -8.01 -20.67 -34.78
N THR A 199 -6.99 -20.11 -34.12
CA THR A 199 -5.60 -20.16 -34.64
C THR A 199 -5.02 -21.56 -34.60
N GLU A 200 -5.36 -22.39 -33.60
CA GLU A 200 -4.98 -23.81 -33.57
C GLU A 200 -5.69 -24.62 -34.68
N MET A 201 -6.97 -24.34 -34.93
CA MET A 201 -7.72 -24.97 -36.03
C MET A 201 -7.22 -24.52 -37.42
N CYS A 202 -6.69 -23.31 -37.53
CA CYS A 202 -6.18 -22.73 -38.77
C CYS A 202 -4.65 -22.86 -38.94
N GLY A 203 -3.94 -23.56 -38.05
CA GLY A 203 -2.49 -23.81 -38.18
C GLY A 203 -2.17 -25.30 -38.38
N PRO A 204 -1.35 -25.72 -39.36
CA PRO A 204 -0.67 -24.97 -40.42
C PRO A 204 -1.35 -25.17 -41.79
N TRP A 205 -1.83 -24.09 -42.41
CA TRP A 205 -1.86 -24.01 -43.87
C TRP A 205 -0.40 -23.98 -44.34
N ARG A 206 0.16 -25.17 -44.60
CA ARG A 206 1.43 -25.35 -45.30
C ARG A 206 1.29 -24.69 -46.67
N TRP A 207 1.84 -23.51 -46.83
CA TRP A 207 2.19 -22.99 -48.15
C TRP A 207 3.46 -23.72 -48.59
N HIS A 208 3.23 -24.81 -49.34
CA HIS A 208 4.16 -25.62 -50.12
C HIS A 208 5.27 -26.39 -49.37
#